data_AF-A0A645FV26-F1
#
_entry.id   AF-A0A645FV26-F1
#
_cell.length_a   1.000
_cell.length_b   1.000
_cell.length_c   1.000
_cell.angle_alpha   90.00
_cell.angle_beta   90.00
_cell.angle_gamma   90.00
#
_symmetry.space_group_name_H-M   'P 1'
#
loop_
_entity.id
_entity.type
_entity.pdbx_description
1 polymer ?
#
loop_
_entity_poly.entity_id
_entity_poly.type
_entity_poly.pdbx_seq_one_letter_code
_entity_poly.pdbx_strand_id
1 'polypeptide(L)'
;MKIKIDRDAVALIIELTEDPEEIRRQLSSLSMLKKGGTVKASDVENMCLDDGTRNLLKLLDGLCSGDHIKTLKSLNAISKNGDLIPLVSAIHNRMRLAWYASMHPSKGSLFAESLGAKNYAWKMAGNAARKYSAGSISKFVLGLIKINIDEKSGTGSGWIGLETLVIELMGC
;
A
#
# COMPACT_ATOMS: atom_id res chain seq x y z
N MET A 1 -13.91 -5.51 -29.15
CA MET A 1 -12.74 -4.63 -28.98
C MET A 1 -11.68 -5.39 -28.17
N LYS A 2 -10.47 -5.63 -28.70
CA LYS A 2 -9.41 -6.38 -27.98
C LYS A 2 -8.51 -5.38 -27.27
N ILE A 3 -8.60 -5.32 -25.94
CA ILE A 3 -7.65 -4.60 -25.08
C ILE A 3 -6.59 -5.60 -24.62
N LYS A 4 -5.34 -5.16 -24.53
CA LYS A 4 -4.32 -5.86 -23.73
C LYS A 4 -4.20 -5.16 -22.39
N ILE A 5 -4.39 -5.86 -21.28
CA ILE A 5 -4.14 -5.34 -19.93
C ILE A 5 -3.02 -6.18 -19.33
N ASP A 6 -2.06 -5.50 -18.72
CA ASP A 6 -0.99 -6.15 -17.97
C ASP A 6 -1.52 -6.81 -16.69
N ARG A 7 -0.92 -7.91 -16.25
CA ARG A 7 -1.38 -8.66 -15.06
C ARG A 7 -1.38 -7.78 -13.80
N ASP A 8 -0.40 -6.91 -13.66
CA ASP A 8 -0.30 -5.98 -12.51
C ASP A 8 -1.41 -4.94 -12.54
N ALA A 9 -1.85 -4.50 -13.72
CA ALA A 9 -2.99 -3.60 -13.87
C ALA A 9 -4.31 -4.30 -13.50
N VAL A 10 -4.50 -5.56 -13.90
CA VAL A 10 -5.68 -6.36 -13.49
C VAL A 10 -5.71 -6.54 -11.98
N ALA A 11 -4.59 -6.93 -11.38
CA ALA A 11 -4.49 -7.13 -9.94
C ALA A 11 -4.81 -5.85 -9.17
N LEU A 12 -4.34 -4.70 -9.66
CA LEU A 12 -4.64 -3.41 -9.05
C LEU A 12 -6.12 -3.01 -9.18
N ILE A 13 -6.77 -3.26 -10.31
CA ILE A 13 -8.22 -2.98 -10.46
C ILE A 13 -9.03 -3.81 -9.46
N ILE A 14 -8.72 -5.10 -9.29
CA ILE A 14 -9.40 -5.98 -8.32
C ILE A 14 -9.09 -5.57 -6.87
N GLU A 15 -7.90 -5.03 -6.62
CA GLU A 15 -7.54 -4.46 -5.32
C GLU A 15 -8.46 -3.30 -4.96
N LEU A 16 -8.67 -2.39 -5.92
CA LEU A 16 -9.37 -1.12 -5.73
C LEU A 16 -10.90 -1.25 -5.80
N THR A 17 -11.42 -2.27 -6.44
CA THR A 17 -12.85 -2.40 -6.72
C THR A 17 -13.31 -3.84 -6.53
N GLU A 18 -14.32 -4.04 -5.68
CA GLU A 18 -14.90 -5.36 -5.40
C GLU A 18 -16.15 -5.65 -6.22
N ASP A 19 -16.83 -4.61 -6.71
CA ASP A 19 -18.02 -4.72 -7.57
C ASP A 19 -17.63 -5.09 -9.02
N PRO A 20 -18.08 -6.25 -9.56
CA PRO A 20 -17.84 -6.65 -10.94
C PRO A 20 -18.33 -5.63 -11.98
N GLU A 21 -19.41 -4.89 -11.71
CA GLU A 21 -19.94 -3.89 -12.63
C GLU A 21 -19.08 -2.63 -12.68
N GLU A 22 -18.57 -2.20 -11.52
CA GLU A 22 -17.62 -1.09 -11.47
C GLU A 22 -16.27 -1.46 -12.13
N ILE A 23 -15.78 -2.69 -11.96
CA ILE A 23 -14.61 -3.22 -12.69
C ILE A 23 -14.85 -3.14 -14.20
N ARG A 24 -16.02 -3.58 -14.69
CA ARG A 24 -16.38 -3.49 -16.12
C ARG A 24 -16.39 -2.06 -16.63
N ARG A 25 -16.92 -1.11 -15.86
CA ARG A 25 -16.92 0.32 -16.21
C ARG A 25 -15.50 0.87 -16.29
N GLN A 26 -14.65 0.60 -15.30
CA GLN A 26 -13.25 1.05 -15.31
C GLN A 26 -12.48 0.48 -16.51
N LEU A 27 -12.66 -0.82 -16.80
CA LEU A 27 -12.07 -1.47 -17.97
C LEU A 27 -12.54 -0.84 -19.30
N SER A 28 -13.82 -0.51 -19.40
CA SER A 28 -14.38 0.21 -20.56
C SER A 28 -13.75 1.60 -20.72
N SER A 29 -13.62 2.38 -19.65
CA SER A 29 -12.98 3.69 -19.68
C SER A 29 -11.49 3.61 -20.10
N LEU A 30 -10.75 2.66 -19.52
CA LEU A 30 -9.33 2.41 -19.86
C LEU A 30 -9.17 2.02 -21.34
N SER A 31 -10.14 1.28 -21.87
CA SER A 31 -10.17 0.86 -23.28
C SER A 31 -10.28 2.01 -24.27
N MET A 32 -11.06 3.03 -23.92
CA MET A 32 -11.28 4.20 -24.77
C MET A 32 -10.05 5.11 -24.78
N LEU A 33 -9.35 5.18 -23.64
CA LEU A 33 -8.14 5.99 -23.48
C LEU A 33 -6.91 5.39 -24.18
N LYS A 34 -6.76 4.06 -24.18
CA LYS A 34 -5.69 3.35 -24.91
C LYS A 34 -6.26 2.71 -26.16
N LYS A 35 -6.57 3.50 -27.21
CA LYS A 35 -7.01 3.02 -28.54
C LYS A 35 -6.03 1.97 -29.14
N GLY A 36 -6.19 0.70 -28.77
CA GLY A 36 -5.32 -0.41 -29.19
C GLY A 36 -4.02 -0.60 -28.40
N GLY A 37 -3.81 0.14 -27.31
CA GLY A 37 -2.61 0.05 -26.46
C GLY A 37 -2.69 -1.03 -25.37
N THR A 38 -1.56 -1.29 -24.70
CA THR A 38 -1.55 -2.09 -23.47
C THR A 38 -1.80 -1.18 -22.26
N VAL A 39 -2.80 -1.51 -21.46
CA VAL A 39 -3.11 -0.84 -20.18
C VAL A 39 -2.12 -1.33 -19.12
N LYS A 40 -1.38 -0.39 -18.53
CA LYS A 40 -0.39 -0.63 -17.45
C LYS A 40 -0.96 -0.21 -16.10
N ALA A 41 -0.33 -0.64 -15.01
CA ALA A 41 -0.73 -0.25 -13.65
C ALA A 41 -0.75 1.28 -13.46
N SER A 42 0.20 2.00 -14.07
CA SER A 42 0.24 3.46 -14.07
C SER A 42 -0.98 4.12 -14.72
N ASP A 43 -1.59 3.47 -15.71
CA ASP A 43 -2.80 3.98 -16.36
C ASP A 43 -4.01 3.85 -15.42
N VAL A 44 -4.08 2.74 -14.66
CA VAL A 44 -5.10 2.51 -13.62
C VAL A 44 -4.96 3.52 -12.48
N GLU A 45 -3.75 3.74 -11.96
CA GLU A 45 -3.49 4.72 -10.89
C GLU A 45 -3.94 6.14 -11.25
N ASN A 46 -3.75 6.55 -12.50
CA ASN A 46 -4.06 7.90 -12.95
C ASN A 46 -5.55 8.10 -13.25
N MET A 47 -6.28 7.05 -13.62
CA MET A 47 -7.67 7.16 -14.06
C MET A 47 -8.69 6.73 -13.01
N CYS A 48 -8.39 5.70 -12.24
CA CYS A 48 -9.35 5.03 -11.37
C CYS A 48 -9.31 5.56 -9.92
N LEU A 49 -8.29 6.34 -9.57
CA LEU A 49 -8.09 6.84 -8.21
C LEU A 49 -8.24 8.35 -8.16
N ASP A 50 -8.97 8.82 -7.15
CA ASP A 50 -8.87 10.20 -6.69
C ASP A 50 -7.46 10.48 -6.13
N ASP A 51 -7.12 11.76 -5.96
CA ASP A 51 -5.79 12.18 -5.54
C ASP A 51 -5.42 11.66 -4.14
N GLY A 52 -6.39 11.48 -3.24
CA GLY A 52 -6.18 10.95 -1.88
C GLY A 52 -5.83 9.46 -1.93
N THR A 53 -6.67 8.66 -2.58
CA THR A 53 -6.46 7.21 -2.74
C THR A 53 -5.19 6.91 -3.53
N ARG A 54 -4.87 7.73 -4.54
CA ARG A 54 -3.62 7.63 -5.30
C ARG A 54 -2.40 7.90 -4.43
N ASN A 55 -2.44 8.93 -3.58
CA ASN A 55 -1.32 9.24 -2.68
C ASN A 55 -1.13 8.15 -1.62
N LEU A 56 -2.22 7.60 -1.07
CA LEU A 56 -2.16 6.47 -0.15
C LEU A 56 -1.52 5.24 -0.81
N LEU A 57 -1.97 4.86 -2.00
CA LEU A 57 -1.39 3.73 -2.73
C LEU A 57 0.12 3.95 -3.00
N LYS A 58 0.48 5.16 -3.46
CA LYS A 58 1.89 5.51 -3.71
C LYS A 58 2.74 5.43 -2.44
N LEU A 59 2.20 5.84 -1.30
CA LEU A 59 2.87 5.73 0.00
C LEU A 59 3.07 4.27 0.40
N LEU A 60 2.00 3.45 0.37
CA LEU A 60 2.08 2.04 0.72
C LEU A 60 3.06 1.27 -0.17
N ASP A 61 3.05 1.59 -1.46
CA ASP A 61 3.93 0.94 -2.42
C ASP A 61 5.37 1.43 -2.29
N GLY A 62 5.57 2.73 -2.05
CA GLY A 62 6.89 3.31 -1.77
C GLY A 62 7.54 2.70 -0.53
N LEU A 63 6.77 2.51 0.54
CA LEU A 63 7.21 1.79 1.74
C LEU A 63 7.61 0.36 1.37
N CYS A 64 6.79 -0.36 0.62
CA CYS A 64 7.06 -1.74 0.25
C CYS A 64 8.24 -1.92 -0.71
N SER A 65 8.53 -0.94 -1.57
CA SER A 65 9.66 -0.98 -2.50
C SER A 65 10.95 -0.39 -1.91
N GLY A 66 10.86 0.31 -0.78
CA GLY A 66 11.96 1.12 -0.23
C GLY A 66 12.32 2.28 -1.14
N ASP A 67 11.34 2.90 -1.78
CA ASP A 67 11.55 4.13 -2.56
C ASP A 67 11.37 5.35 -1.62
N HIS A 68 12.48 5.90 -1.15
CA HIS A 68 12.51 6.98 -0.15
C HIS A 68 11.83 8.24 -0.68
N ILE A 69 12.08 8.60 -1.94
CA ILE A 69 11.56 9.83 -2.53
C ILE A 69 10.05 9.72 -2.71
N LYS A 70 9.56 8.60 -3.25
CA LYS A 70 8.12 8.37 -3.43
C LYS A 70 7.40 8.35 -2.08
N THR A 71 7.98 7.68 -1.09
CA THR A 71 7.41 7.53 0.25
C THR A 71 7.25 8.90 0.93
N LEU A 72 8.32 9.69 1.02
CA LEU A 72 8.28 10.99 1.71
C LEU A 72 7.39 12.00 0.97
N LYS A 73 7.41 12.03 -0.36
CA LYS A 73 6.51 12.89 -1.15
C LYS A 73 5.04 12.56 -0.89
N SER A 74 4.67 11.28 -0.91
CA SER A 74 3.30 10.86 -0.67
C SER A 74 2.89 11.04 0.79
N LEU A 75 3.77 10.79 1.75
CA LEU A 75 3.52 11.07 3.17
C LEU A 75 3.21 12.56 3.40
N ASN A 76 4.04 13.45 2.86
CA ASN A 76 3.83 14.90 2.95
C ASN A 76 2.57 15.38 2.21
N ALA A 77 2.18 14.71 1.12
CA ALA A 77 0.94 15.04 0.43
C ALA A 77 -0.29 14.68 1.27
N ILE A 78 -0.26 13.52 1.94
CA ILE A 78 -1.37 13.05 2.79
C ILE A 78 -1.44 13.86 4.09
N SER A 79 -0.31 14.21 4.72
CA SER A 79 -0.29 14.92 6.00
C SER A 79 -0.95 16.30 5.97
N LYS A 80 -1.07 16.92 4.79
CA LYS A 80 -1.69 18.24 4.62
C LYS A 80 -3.20 18.23 4.84
N ASN A 81 -3.87 17.16 4.40
CA ASN A 81 -5.34 17.13 4.31
C ASN A 81 -5.96 15.81 4.80
N GLY A 82 -5.15 14.86 5.27
CA GLY A 82 -5.59 13.53 5.69
C GLY A 82 -5.63 13.37 7.19
N ASP A 83 -6.20 12.24 7.63
CA ASP A 83 -6.25 11.84 9.03
C ASP A 83 -5.14 10.84 9.36
N LEU A 84 -4.46 11.06 10.48
CA LEU A 84 -3.34 10.22 10.90
C LEU A 84 -3.77 8.78 11.24
N ILE A 85 -4.85 8.62 12.02
CA ILE A 85 -5.27 7.29 12.51
C ILE A 85 -5.68 6.34 11.36
N PRO A 86 -6.50 6.76 10.38
CA PRO A 86 -6.78 5.97 9.19
C PRO A 86 -5.52 5.62 8.41
N LEU A 87 -4.59 6.56 8.26
CA LEU A 87 -3.33 6.31 7.56
C LEU A 87 -2.47 5.26 8.29
N VAL A 88 -2.26 5.42 9.59
CA VAL A 88 -1.51 4.46 10.44
C VAL A 88 -2.13 3.07 10.33
N SER A 89 -3.46 2.98 10.33
CA SER A 89 -4.19 1.72 10.16
C SER A 89 -3.95 1.10 8.78
N ALA A 90 -3.98 1.89 7.71
CA ALA A 90 -3.71 1.42 6.35
C ALA A 90 -2.27 0.91 6.19
N ILE A 91 -1.28 1.66 6.70
CA ILE A 91 0.13 1.26 6.68
C ILE A 91 0.32 -0.03 7.49
N HIS A 92 -0.26 -0.12 8.69
CA HIS A 92 -0.18 -1.30 9.53
C HIS A 92 -0.77 -2.53 8.81
N ASN A 93 -1.94 -2.39 8.19
CA ASN A 93 -2.59 -3.49 7.47
C ASN A 93 -1.73 -4.03 6.32
N ARG A 94 -0.97 -3.16 5.63
CA ARG A 94 -0.03 -3.58 4.58
C ARG A 94 1.25 -4.19 5.17
N MET A 95 1.86 -3.53 6.15
CA MET A 95 3.18 -3.91 6.66
C MET A 95 3.14 -5.11 7.62
N ARG A 96 2.01 -5.38 8.28
CA ARG A 96 1.84 -6.64 9.04
C ARG A 96 1.93 -7.86 8.13
N LEU A 97 1.48 -7.76 6.86
CA LEU A 97 1.65 -8.85 5.90
C LEU A 97 3.12 -9.10 5.60
N ALA A 98 3.91 -8.04 5.47
CA ALA A 98 5.36 -8.13 5.29
C ALA A 98 6.03 -8.76 6.51
N TRP A 99 5.55 -8.43 7.71
CA TRP A 99 6.00 -9.04 8.96
C TRP A 99 5.76 -10.55 8.96
N TYR A 100 4.53 -11.02 8.68
CA TYR A 100 4.22 -12.45 8.58
C TYR A 100 5.07 -13.16 7.51
N ALA A 101 5.25 -12.53 6.34
CA ALA A 101 6.11 -13.06 5.29
C ALA A 101 7.57 -13.21 5.74
N SER A 102 8.07 -12.25 6.51
CA SER A 102 9.47 -12.23 7.00
C SER A 102 9.72 -13.22 8.14
N MET A 103 8.75 -13.42 9.04
CA MET A 103 8.86 -14.32 10.20
C MET A 103 8.60 -15.78 9.84
N HIS A 104 7.77 -16.03 8.81
CA HIS A 104 7.36 -17.37 8.41
C HIS A 104 7.48 -17.58 6.90
N PRO A 105 8.70 -17.61 6.33
CA PRO A 105 8.90 -17.69 4.88
C PRO A 105 8.20 -18.88 4.21
N SER A 106 8.08 -20.02 4.90
CA SER A 106 7.42 -21.23 4.39
C SER A 106 5.90 -21.26 4.58
N LYS A 107 5.33 -20.37 5.39
CA LYS A 107 3.89 -20.34 5.74
C LYS A 107 3.22 -19.00 5.45
N GLY A 108 3.95 -18.03 4.87
CA GLY A 108 3.47 -16.66 4.65
C GLY A 108 2.13 -16.59 3.90
N SER A 109 1.90 -17.47 2.93
CA SER A 109 0.65 -17.52 2.16
C SER A 109 -0.57 -17.86 3.02
N LEU A 110 -0.43 -18.71 4.04
CA LEU A 110 -1.53 -19.07 4.95
C LEU A 110 -1.98 -17.85 5.77
N PHE A 111 -1.03 -16.99 6.16
CA PHE A 111 -1.35 -15.73 6.84
C PHE A 111 -2.03 -14.74 5.90
N ALA A 112 -1.58 -14.66 4.65
CA ALA A 112 -2.22 -13.82 3.64
C ALA A 112 -3.68 -14.21 3.42
N GLU A 113 -3.96 -15.50 3.26
CA GLU A 113 -5.32 -16.04 3.11
C GLU A 113 -6.18 -15.76 4.35
N SER A 114 -5.65 -16.05 5.55
CA SER A 114 -6.38 -15.84 6.81
C SER A 114 -6.70 -14.38 7.09
N LEU A 115 -5.91 -13.46 6.57
CA LEU A 115 -6.11 -12.01 6.71
C LEU A 115 -6.89 -11.39 5.56
N GLY A 116 -7.37 -12.20 4.60
CA GLY A 116 -8.09 -11.73 3.41
C GLY A 116 -7.23 -10.84 2.50
N ALA A 117 -5.91 -11.04 2.50
CA ALA A 117 -5.00 -10.23 1.70
C ALA A 117 -5.19 -10.52 0.21
N LYS A 118 -5.53 -9.48 -0.53
CA LYS A 118 -5.60 -9.52 -1.99
C LYS A 118 -4.21 -9.71 -2.60
N ASN A 119 -4.17 -10.25 -3.81
CA ASN A 119 -2.92 -10.65 -4.50
C ASN A 119 -1.93 -9.49 -4.65
N TYR A 120 -2.41 -8.27 -4.92
CA TYR A 120 -1.54 -7.10 -5.07
C TYR A 120 -0.91 -6.70 -3.73
N ALA A 121 -1.72 -6.55 -2.68
CA ALA A 121 -1.23 -6.27 -1.33
C ALA A 121 -0.20 -7.30 -0.85
N TRP A 122 -0.43 -8.59 -1.11
CA TRP A 122 0.51 -9.66 -0.75
C TRP A 122 1.82 -9.59 -1.54
N LYS A 123 1.76 -9.37 -2.87
CA LYS A 123 2.95 -9.17 -3.70
C LYS A 123 3.81 -8.02 -3.18
N MET A 124 3.19 -6.90 -2.82
CA MET A 124 3.88 -5.72 -2.28
C MET A 124 4.48 -6.00 -0.89
N ALA A 125 3.74 -6.67 -0.01
CA ALA A 125 4.27 -7.11 1.28
C ALA A 125 5.50 -8.02 1.15
N GLY A 126 5.50 -8.92 0.16
CA GLY A 126 6.66 -9.75 -0.16
C GLY A 126 7.87 -8.95 -0.65
N ASN A 127 7.66 -7.82 -1.36
CA ASN A 127 8.75 -6.91 -1.71
C ASN A 127 9.36 -6.28 -0.45
N ALA A 128 8.51 -5.81 0.47
CA ALA A 128 8.96 -5.21 1.72
C ALA A 128 9.78 -6.20 2.56
N ALA A 129 9.33 -7.45 2.67
CA ALA A 129 10.03 -8.52 3.39
C ALA A 129 11.40 -8.88 2.80
N ARG A 130 11.61 -8.63 1.50
CA ARG A 130 12.93 -8.75 0.85
C ARG A 130 13.79 -7.50 1.02
N LYS A 131 13.17 -6.34 1.20
CA LYS A 131 13.86 -5.04 1.23
C LYS A 131 14.40 -4.72 2.61
N TYR A 132 13.64 -5.03 3.66
CA TYR A 132 14.00 -4.72 5.04
C TYR A 132 14.30 -5.98 5.84
N SER A 133 15.12 -5.81 6.89
CA SER A 133 15.33 -6.89 7.85
C SER A 133 14.04 -7.20 8.61
N ALA A 134 13.90 -8.45 9.03
CA ALA A 134 12.78 -8.90 9.85
C ALA A 134 12.68 -8.10 11.18
N GLY A 135 13.82 -7.69 11.74
CA GLY A 135 13.89 -6.83 12.93
C GLY A 135 13.37 -5.41 12.66
N SER A 136 13.74 -4.82 11.52
CA SER A 136 13.28 -3.48 11.10
C SER A 136 11.76 -3.47 10.87
N ILE A 137 11.22 -4.48 10.18
CA ILE A 137 9.78 -4.62 9.97
C ILE A 137 9.05 -4.81 11.31
N SER A 138 9.61 -5.61 12.22
CA SER A 138 9.02 -5.83 13.56
C SER A 138 8.93 -4.53 14.35
N LYS A 139 10.03 -3.76 14.40
CA LYS A 139 10.06 -2.45 15.07
C LYS A 139 9.04 -1.49 14.44
N PHE A 140 8.96 -1.46 13.12
CA PHE A 140 8.02 -0.62 12.40
C PHE A 140 6.55 -0.97 12.71
N VAL A 141 6.17 -2.24 12.62
CA VAL A 141 4.80 -2.68 12.91
C VAL A 141 4.41 -2.42 14.35
N LEU A 142 5.30 -2.71 15.32
CA LEU A 142 5.05 -2.41 16.73
C LEU A 142 4.96 -0.90 17.00
N GLY A 143 5.79 -0.11 16.32
CA GLY A 143 5.74 1.36 16.36
C GLY A 143 4.41 1.91 15.86
N LEU A 144 3.84 1.36 14.78
CA LEU A 144 2.52 1.77 14.28
C LEU A 144 1.40 1.47 15.28
N ILE A 145 1.47 0.30 15.94
CA ILE A 145 0.53 -0.07 17.01
C ILE A 145 0.63 0.94 18.16
N LYS A 146 1.87 1.27 18.56
CA LYS A 146 2.12 2.27 19.61
C LYS A 146 1.56 3.64 19.24
N ILE A 147 1.82 4.15 18.03
CA ILE A 147 1.24 5.41 17.56
C ILE A 147 -0.29 5.36 17.66
N ASN A 148 -0.94 4.30 17.17
CA ASN A 148 -2.40 4.19 17.23
C ASN A 148 -2.94 4.23 18.68
N ILE A 149 -2.24 3.63 19.64
CA ILE A 149 -2.60 3.68 21.06
C ILE A 149 -2.40 5.10 21.60
N ASP A 150 -1.21 5.68 21.39
CA ASP A 150 -0.82 6.99 21.93
C ASP A 150 -1.72 8.12 21.40
N GLU A 151 -2.08 8.09 20.10
CA GLU A 151 -3.03 9.03 19.50
C GLU A 151 -4.42 8.94 20.14
N LYS A 152 -4.89 7.72 20.43
CA LYS A 152 -6.20 7.52 21.08
C LYS A 152 -6.21 7.86 22.56
N SER A 153 -5.05 7.81 23.23
CA SER A 153 -4.91 8.18 24.65
C SER A 153 -4.54 9.65 24.86
N GLY A 154 -4.38 10.45 23.80
CA GLY A 154 -4.03 11.87 23.90
C GLY A 154 -2.56 12.14 24.22
N THR A 155 -1.69 11.14 24.09
CA THR A 155 -0.23 11.24 24.29
C THR A 155 0.55 11.12 22.97
N GLY A 156 -0.17 11.21 21.85
CA GLY A 156 0.35 11.04 20.51
C GLY A 156 1.34 12.13 20.09
N SER A 157 2.37 11.73 19.35
CA SER A 157 3.33 12.63 18.71
C SER A 157 2.85 13.15 17.35
N GLY A 158 1.65 12.78 16.92
CA GLY A 158 1.06 13.17 15.64
C GLY A 158 1.88 12.68 14.44
N TRP A 159 1.83 13.47 13.37
CA TRP A 159 2.53 13.20 12.11
C TRP A 159 4.05 13.02 12.26
N ILE A 160 4.67 13.72 13.21
CA ILE A 160 6.12 13.64 13.48
C ILE A 160 6.49 12.23 13.97
N GLY A 161 5.62 11.59 14.77
CA GLY A 161 5.83 10.22 15.21
C GLY A 161 5.85 9.23 14.07
N LEU A 162 4.90 9.37 13.14
CA LEU A 162 4.84 8.53 11.95
C LEU A 162 6.04 8.76 11.03
N GLU A 163 6.42 10.02 10.78
CA GLU A 163 7.59 10.36 9.97
C GLU A 163 8.88 9.78 10.56
N THR A 164 9.07 9.90 11.88
CA THR A 164 10.22 9.31 12.59
C THR A 164 10.28 7.81 12.36
N LEU A 165 9.15 7.12 12.53
CA LEU A 165 9.07 5.68 12.35
C LEU A 165 9.35 5.25 10.90
N VAL A 166 8.91 6.05 9.91
CA VAL A 166 9.22 5.82 8.48
C VAL A 166 10.71 6.01 8.21
N ILE A 167 11.33 7.06 8.78
CA ILE A 167 12.77 7.30 8.65
C ILE A 167 13.57 6.13 9.23
N GLU A 168 13.20 5.63 10.41
CA GLU A 168 13.86 4.48 11.05
C GLU A 168 13.78 3.22 10.19
N LEU A 169 12.63 2.94 9.58
CA LEU A 169 12.48 1.79 8.67
C LEU A 169 13.37 1.93 7.44
N MET A 170 13.42 3.13 6.85
CA MET A 170 14.15 3.41 5.60
C MET A 170 15.65 3.60 5.80
N GLY A 171 16.10 3.91 7.02
CA GLY A 171 17.51 4.02 7.38
C GLY A 171 18.21 2.68 7.65
N CYS A 172 17.48 1.56 7.57
CA CYS A 172 17.98 0.20 7.81
C CYS A 172 18.65 -0.43 6.58
#